data_AF-A0A517N726-F1
#
_entry.id   AF-A0A517N726-F1
#
_cell.length_a   1.000
_cell.length_b   1.000
_cell.length_c   1.000
_cell.angle_alpha   90.00
_cell.angle_beta   90.00
_cell.angle_gamma   90.00
#
_symmetry.space_group_name_H-M   'P 1'
#
loop_
_entity.id
_entity.type
_entity.pdbx_description
1 polymer ?
#
loop_
_entity_poly.entity_id
_entity_poly.type
_entity_poly.pdbx_seq_one_letter_code
_entity_poly.pdbx_strand_id
1 'polypeptide(L)'
;MQLDQTHVVIRLRTLSEIGDLALVMIRRYPAALLVGFVLGALPWAILNAAILSWIPIVESGYGLDDEEAMSEIIRYLAWMALLVVAQTPAAGVLTTVYLGQAVFEKRPTWSAVFAEAKRQFGRWFWTLGVVRMAVPAMVVCLIRWGQPASAFWDVLVPVSLLIWIAVVRSSRPFLPEILLLEQCPIRSPDELVITARRRSTSLHGPMGGDLSGRFIAVSLVLGVLLLSVLYSLMWARGISIGNWAFLDLWVLLLIYPVALWTVAGISVLVRLLNYLDTRIRLEGWEVELAVRAEAIRQFGDPVDAPVVEVTQ
;
A
#
# COMPACT_ATOMS: atom_id res chain seq x y z
N MET A 1 -23.29 -7.16 16.43
CA MET A 1 -22.38 -7.06 15.26
C MET A 1 -23.04 -7.86 14.15
N GLN A 2 -23.71 -7.21 13.19
CA GLN A 2 -24.52 -7.92 12.19
C GLN A 2 -23.64 -8.48 11.07
N LEU A 3 -23.25 -9.75 11.19
CA LEU A 3 -22.37 -10.46 10.27
C LEU A 3 -23.07 -10.91 8.97
N ASP A 4 -24.40 -10.90 8.95
CA ASP A 4 -25.23 -11.26 7.78
C ASP A 4 -25.22 -10.19 6.68
N GLN A 5 -24.64 -9.01 6.96
CA GLN A 5 -24.53 -7.90 6.02
C GLN A 5 -23.06 -7.61 5.65
N THR A 6 -22.20 -8.62 5.57
CA THR A 6 -20.94 -8.43 4.86
C THR A 6 -21.27 -8.18 3.40
N HIS A 7 -21.13 -6.92 2.99
CA HIS A 7 -21.40 -6.44 1.64
C HIS A 7 -20.56 -7.09 0.52
N VAL A 8 -19.69 -8.03 0.89
CA VAL A 8 -18.80 -8.81 0.03
C VAL A 8 -19.00 -10.28 0.41
N VAL A 9 -19.49 -11.10 -0.53
CA VAL A 9 -19.61 -12.55 -0.36
C VAL A 9 -18.24 -13.14 -0.06
N ILE A 10 -18.14 -13.96 0.99
CA ILE A 10 -16.89 -14.52 1.49
C ILE A 10 -16.73 -15.92 0.87
N ARG A 11 -15.83 -16.04 -0.10
CA ARG A 11 -15.45 -17.30 -0.74
C ARG A 11 -13.99 -17.21 -1.19
N LEU A 12 -13.35 -18.36 -1.42
CA LEU A 12 -12.03 -18.42 -2.04
C LEU A 12 -12.04 -17.74 -3.42
N ARG A 13 -11.06 -16.89 -3.69
CA ARG A 13 -10.96 -16.16 -4.96
C ARG A 13 -9.67 -16.49 -5.71
N THR A 14 -9.78 -16.47 -7.03
CA THR A 14 -8.64 -16.41 -7.95
C THR A 14 -8.07 -14.99 -8.01
N LEU A 15 -6.84 -14.83 -8.50
CA LEU A 15 -6.22 -13.51 -8.63
C LEU A 15 -7.01 -12.55 -9.54
N SER A 16 -7.63 -13.09 -10.60
CA SER A 16 -8.49 -12.30 -11.50
C SER A 16 -9.74 -11.76 -10.79
N GLU A 17 -10.40 -12.60 -9.98
CA GLU A 17 -11.55 -12.18 -9.16
C GLU A 17 -11.16 -11.15 -8.09
N ILE A 18 -9.94 -11.22 -7.55
CA ILE A 18 -9.40 -10.18 -6.65
C ILE A 18 -9.24 -8.85 -7.41
N GLY A 19 -8.78 -8.89 -8.66
CA GLY A 19 -8.68 -7.72 -9.53
C GLY A 19 -10.05 -7.08 -9.81
N ASP A 20 -11.04 -7.89 -10.18
CA ASP A 20 -12.43 -7.41 -10.40
C ASP A 20 -13.03 -6.82 -9.12
N LEU A 21 -12.85 -7.50 -7.99
CA LEU A 21 -13.29 -7.00 -6.70
C LEU A 21 -12.59 -5.68 -6.32
N ALA A 22 -11.32 -5.50 -6.69
CA ALA A 22 -10.63 -4.23 -6.47
C ALA A 22 -11.33 -3.08 -7.21
N LEU A 23 -11.79 -3.29 -8.44
CA LEU A 23 -12.56 -2.29 -9.19
C LEU A 23 -13.90 -1.98 -8.52
N VAL A 24 -14.60 -3.00 -8.02
CA VAL A 24 -15.85 -2.84 -7.25
C VAL A 24 -15.59 -2.03 -5.97
N MET A 25 -14.49 -2.31 -5.25
CA MET A 25 -14.10 -1.59 -4.04
C MET A 25 -13.73 -0.13 -4.33
N ILE A 26 -13.04 0.15 -5.43
CA ILE A 26 -12.73 1.52 -5.88
C ILE A 26 -14.02 2.31 -6.11
N ARG A 27 -14.98 1.72 -6.82
CA ARG A 27 -16.28 2.36 -7.10
C ARG A 27 -17.11 2.57 -5.84
N ARG A 28 -17.06 1.62 -4.90
CA ARG A 28 -17.88 1.63 -3.69
C ARG A 28 -17.32 2.51 -2.57
N TYR A 29 -16.00 2.56 -2.44
CA TYR A 29 -15.28 3.29 -1.39
C TYR A 29 -14.24 4.25 -2.00
N PRO A 30 -14.63 5.17 -2.90
CA PRO A 30 -13.67 6.06 -3.56
C PRO A 30 -12.94 6.95 -2.56
N ALA A 31 -13.60 7.32 -1.45
CA ALA A 31 -13.01 8.11 -0.37
C ALA A 31 -11.78 7.42 0.25
N ALA A 32 -11.74 6.08 0.31
CA ALA A 32 -10.60 5.36 0.87
C ALA A 32 -9.30 5.62 0.09
N LEU A 33 -9.41 5.76 -1.24
CA LEU A 33 -8.30 6.13 -2.12
C LEU A 33 -8.12 7.65 -2.19
N LEU A 34 -9.17 8.39 -2.56
CA LEU A 34 -9.05 9.82 -2.84
C LEU A 34 -8.70 10.65 -1.61
N VAL A 35 -9.16 10.24 -0.42
CA VAL A 35 -8.87 10.94 0.83
C VAL A 35 -7.83 10.16 1.62
N GLY A 36 -8.09 8.89 1.92
CA GLY A 36 -7.21 8.09 2.76
C GLY A 36 -5.80 7.93 2.19
N PHE A 37 -5.69 7.51 0.93
CA PHE A 37 -4.39 7.26 0.31
C PHE A 37 -3.67 8.57 0.01
N VAL A 38 -4.38 9.57 -0.55
CA VAL A 38 -3.78 10.88 -0.84
C VAL A 38 -3.24 11.54 0.42
N LEU A 39 -3.99 11.57 1.51
CA LEU A 39 -3.52 12.16 2.77
C LEU A 39 -2.34 11.40 3.37
N GLY A 40 -2.30 10.07 3.21
CA GLY A 40 -1.16 9.27 3.64
C GLY A 40 0.08 9.41 2.74
N ALA A 41 -0.12 9.56 1.43
CA ALA A 41 0.93 9.68 0.42
C ALA A 41 1.55 11.09 0.36
N LEU A 42 0.76 12.14 0.63
CA LEU A 42 1.17 13.54 0.46
C LEU A 42 2.45 13.90 1.24
N PRO A 43 2.63 13.52 2.53
CA PRO A 43 3.88 13.79 3.24
C PRO A 43 5.10 13.15 2.56
N TRP A 44 4.95 11.92 2.07
CA TRP A 44 6.02 11.22 1.35
C TRP A 44 6.30 11.84 -0.02
N ALA A 45 5.26 12.23 -0.75
CA ALA A 45 5.39 12.90 -2.04
C ALA A 45 6.12 14.24 -1.90
N ILE A 46 5.80 15.04 -0.88
CA ILE A 46 6.51 16.29 -0.58
C ILE A 46 7.97 16.03 -0.25
N LEU A 47 8.26 15.03 0.58
CA LEU A 47 9.65 14.69 0.92
C LEU A 47 10.44 14.18 -0.29
N ASN A 48 9.84 13.37 -1.15
CA ASN A 48 10.48 12.93 -2.40
C ASN A 48 10.73 14.10 -3.34
N ALA A 49 9.76 15.00 -3.48
CA ALA A 49 9.93 16.21 -4.26
C ALA A 49 11.05 17.08 -3.69
N ALA A 50 11.08 17.29 -2.37
CA ALA A 50 12.17 18.01 -1.72
C ALA A 50 13.53 17.37 -2.05
N ILE A 51 13.67 16.05 -1.87
CA ILE A 51 14.93 15.34 -2.03
C ILE A 51 15.42 15.23 -3.49
N LEU A 52 14.51 15.10 -4.46
CA LEU A 52 14.87 14.75 -5.84
C LEU A 52 14.56 15.84 -6.88
N SER A 53 13.68 16.80 -6.60
CA SER A 53 13.24 17.79 -7.62
C SER A 53 14.36 18.70 -8.11
N TRP A 54 15.42 18.88 -7.31
CA TRP A 54 16.56 19.69 -7.71
C TRP A 54 17.22 19.16 -9.00
N ILE A 55 17.16 17.85 -9.28
CA ILE A 55 17.75 17.23 -10.47
C ILE A 55 17.08 17.76 -11.75
N PRO A 56 15.79 17.49 -12.02
CA PRO A 56 15.15 17.98 -13.25
C PRO A 56 15.08 19.51 -13.32
N ILE A 57 15.03 20.22 -12.18
CA ILE A 57 15.06 21.69 -12.18
C ILE A 57 16.41 22.20 -12.69
N VAL A 58 17.53 21.65 -12.22
CA VAL A 58 18.86 22.06 -12.66
C VAL A 58 19.09 21.67 -14.12
N GLU A 59 18.79 20.43 -14.50
CA GLU A 59 18.98 19.95 -15.88
C GLU A 59 18.11 20.70 -16.89
N SER A 60 16.92 21.18 -16.49
CA SER A 60 16.08 22.00 -17.38
C SER A 60 16.71 23.33 -17.78
N GLY A 61 17.69 23.82 -17.01
CA GLY A 61 18.44 25.03 -17.33
C GLY A 61 19.51 24.82 -18.41
N TYR A 62 19.99 23.59 -18.57
CA TYR A 62 21.03 23.24 -19.55
C TYR A 62 20.44 22.66 -20.85
N GLY A 63 19.32 21.94 -20.73
CA GLY A 63 18.64 21.29 -21.85
C GLY A 63 18.39 19.82 -21.53
N LEU A 64 17.12 19.41 -21.45
CA LEU A 64 16.75 18.05 -21.04
C LEU A 64 17.02 16.98 -22.12
N ASP A 65 17.38 17.41 -23.34
CA ASP A 65 17.65 16.53 -24.47
C ASP A 65 19.16 16.21 -24.63
N ASP A 66 20.02 16.78 -23.78
CA ASP A 66 21.47 16.55 -23.82
C ASP A 66 21.85 15.16 -23.25
N GLU A 67 22.92 14.57 -23.80
CA GLU A 67 23.37 13.23 -23.40
C GLU A 67 23.81 13.16 -21.93
N GLU A 68 24.39 14.24 -21.40
CA GLU A 68 24.77 14.36 -20.00
C GLU A 68 23.52 14.42 -19.09
N ALA A 69 22.50 15.20 -19.47
CA ALA A 69 21.23 15.32 -18.76
C ALA A 69 20.46 14.00 -18.71
N MET A 70 20.61 13.14 -19.73
CA MET A 70 19.94 11.83 -19.76
C MET A 70 20.32 10.94 -18.56
N SER A 71 21.59 10.94 -18.16
CA SER A 71 22.06 10.16 -17.01
C SER A 71 21.41 10.62 -15.70
N GLU A 72 21.22 11.94 -15.58
CA GLU A 72 20.63 12.61 -14.44
C GLU A 72 19.11 12.41 -14.38
N ILE A 73 18.44 12.45 -15.53
CA ILE A 73 17.01 12.16 -15.66
C ILE A 73 16.74 10.69 -15.32
N ILE A 74 17.56 9.75 -15.81
CA ILE A 74 17.42 8.32 -15.46
C ILE A 74 17.59 8.11 -13.95
N ARG A 75 18.57 8.78 -13.34
CA ARG A 75 18.76 8.78 -11.88
C ARG A 75 17.50 9.25 -11.16
N TYR A 76 16.93 10.38 -11.58
CA TYR A 76 15.69 10.91 -11.01
C TYR A 76 14.54 9.90 -11.12
N LEU A 77 14.30 9.35 -12.31
CA LEU A 77 13.22 8.39 -12.57
C LEU A 77 13.37 7.13 -11.71
N ALA A 78 14.57 6.55 -11.68
CA ALA A 78 14.87 5.33 -10.92
C ALA A 78 14.66 5.52 -9.41
N TRP A 79 15.23 6.59 -8.84
CA TRP A 79 15.09 6.87 -7.42
C TRP A 79 13.67 7.26 -7.05
N MET A 80 12.97 8.05 -7.86
CA MET A 80 11.58 8.42 -7.60
C MET A 80 10.68 7.18 -7.60
N ALA A 81 10.81 6.28 -8.59
CA ALA A 81 10.08 5.01 -8.59
C ALA A 81 10.40 4.15 -7.37
N LEU A 82 11.68 4.00 -7.02
CA LEU A 82 12.10 3.23 -5.86
C LEU A 82 11.54 3.78 -4.54
N LEU A 83 11.60 5.11 -4.34
CA LEU A 83 11.08 5.75 -3.14
C LEU A 83 9.56 5.58 -3.04
N VAL A 84 8.81 5.83 -4.12
CA VAL A 84 7.36 5.61 -4.11
C VAL A 84 7.05 4.15 -3.79
N VAL A 85 7.69 3.20 -4.49
CA VAL A 85 7.54 1.77 -4.19
C VAL A 85 7.79 1.52 -2.72
N ALA A 86 8.92 1.95 -2.16
CA ALA A 86 9.31 1.74 -0.77
C ALA A 86 8.29 2.32 0.24
N GLN A 87 7.73 3.50 -0.05
CA GLN A 87 6.83 4.24 0.83
C GLN A 87 5.35 3.79 0.76
N THR A 88 4.92 3.16 -0.33
CA THR A 88 3.52 2.74 -0.55
C THR A 88 2.85 2.06 0.65
N PRO A 89 3.46 1.11 1.37
CA PRO A 89 2.83 0.48 2.54
C PRO A 89 2.55 1.46 3.68
N ALA A 90 3.45 2.42 3.90
CA ALA A 90 3.28 3.45 4.91
C ALA A 90 2.25 4.51 4.47
N ALA A 91 2.28 4.90 3.19
CA ALA A 91 1.27 5.80 2.61
C ALA A 91 -0.15 5.21 2.66
N GLY A 92 -0.28 3.89 2.54
CA GLY A 92 -1.56 3.18 2.59
C GLY A 92 -2.18 2.99 3.97
N VAL A 93 -1.55 3.44 5.07
CA VAL A 93 -2.02 3.18 6.45
C VAL A 93 -3.47 3.62 6.67
N LEU A 94 -3.81 4.86 6.28
CA LEU A 94 -5.16 5.41 6.46
C LEU A 94 -6.19 4.65 5.62
N THR A 95 -5.85 4.31 4.39
CA THR A 95 -6.69 3.50 3.50
C THR A 95 -6.95 2.11 4.09
N THR A 96 -5.91 1.45 4.62
CA THR A 96 -6.03 0.14 5.25
C THR A 96 -6.94 0.18 6.47
N VAL A 97 -6.77 1.16 7.38
CA VAL A 97 -7.63 1.31 8.56
C VAL A 97 -9.08 1.61 8.16
N TYR A 98 -9.28 2.57 7.25
CA TYR A 98 -10.62 2.94 6.78
C TYR A 98 -11.35 1.75 6.15
N LEU A 99 -10.69 1.01 5.25
CA LEU A 99 -11.32 -0.12 4.57
C LEU A 99 -11.53 -1.30 5.50
N GLY A 100 -10.61 -1.58 6.42
CA GLY A 100 -10.82 -2.59 7.44
C GLY A 100 -12.10 -2.31 8.21
N GLN A 101 -12.29 -1.09 8.71
CA GLN A 101 -13.52 -0.71 9.40
C GLN A 101 -14.74 -0.70 8.46
N ALA A 102 -14.64 -0.14 7.26
CA ALA A 102 -15.77 -0.01 6.33
C ALA A 102 -16.28 -1.34 5.73
N VAL A 103 -15.45 -2.39 5.77
CA VAL A 103 -15.83 -3.75 5.34
C VAL A 103 -16.56 -4.50 6.47
N PHE A 104 -16.23 -4.25 7.74
CA PHE A 104 -16.79 -4.98 8.89
C PHE A 104 -17.80 -4.20 9.74
N GLU A 105 -17.82 -2.87 9.67
CA GLU A 105 -18.65 -1.97 10.47
C GLU A 105 -19.43 -0.96 9.61
N LYS A 106 -20.44 -0.30 10.20
CA LYS A 106 -21.20 0.77 9.53
C LYS A 106 -20.33 2.04 9.42
N ARG A 107 -19.96 2.40 8.17
CA ARG A 107 -19.32 3.66 7.70
C ARG A 107 -18.46 4.39 8.76
N PRO A 108 -17.15 4.11 8.86
CA PRO A 108 -16.27 4.78 9.82
C PRO A 108 -16.13 6.27 9.51
N THR A 109 -15.96 7.07 10.57
CA THR A 109 -15.64 8.50 10.45
C THR A 109 -14.13 8.70 10.27
N TRP A 110 -13.74 9.67 9.45
CA TRP A 110 -12.32 9.97 9.22
C TRP A 110 -11.57 10.35 10.50
N SER A 111 -12.24 11.04 11.43
CA SER A 111 -11.65 11.38 12.73
C SER A 111 -11.24 10.14 13.53
N ALA A 112 -12.06 9.09 13.53
CA ALA A 112 -11.74 7.82 14.17
C ALA A 112 -10.56 7.12 13.49
N VAL A 113 -10.53 7.12 12.14
CA VAL A 113 -9.42 6.56 11.36
C VAL A 113 -8.09 7.27 11.66
N PHE A 114 -8.10 8.60 11.72
CA PHE A 114 -6.91 9.39 12.07
C PHE A 114 -6.45 9.15 13.51
N ALA A 115 -7.38 9.09 14.46
CA ALA A 115 -7.07 8.81 15.85
C ALA A 115 -6.42 7.43 16.00
N GLU A 116 -6.95 6.41 15.32
CA GLU A 116 -6.40 5.05 15.33
C GLU A 116 -5.00 5.00 14.71
N ALA A 117 -4.83 5.58 13.52
CA ALA A 117 -3.54 5.61 12.83
C ALA A 117 -2.48 6.38 13.63
N LYS A 118 -2.87 7.47 14.31
CA LYS A 118 -1.98 8.25 15.19
C LYS A 118 -1.61 7.48 16.45
N ARG A 119 -2.57 6.79 17.09
CA ARG A 119 -2.33 5.97 18.28
C ARG A 119 -1.26 4.90 18.04
N GLN A 120 -1.23 4.35 16.83
CA GLN A 120 -0.28 3.31 16.45
C GLN A 120 0.96 3.83 15.71
N PHE A 121 1.16 5.16 15.63
CA PHE A 121 2.19 5.81 14.81
C PHE A 121 3.58 5.20 14.97
N GLY A 122 4.07 5.09 16.20
CA GLY A 122 5.41 4.56 16.45
C GLY A 122 5.60 3.12 15.93
N ARG A 123 4.55 2.29 16.01
CA ARG A 123 4.62 0.87 15.61
C ARG A 123 4.66 0.72 14.09
N TRP A 124 3.71 1.35 13.40
CA TRP A 124 3.65 1.24 11.94
C TRP A 124 4.77 2.04 11.27
N PHE A 125 5.15 3.22 11.80
CA PHE A 125 6.23 4.02 11.21
C PHE A 125 7.57 3.32 11.33
N TRP A 126 7.89 2.74 12.49
CA TRP A 126 9.10 1.95 12.67
C TRP A 126 9.14 0.77 11.70
N THR A 127 8.04 0.03 11.59
CA THR A 127 8.03 -1.21 10.82
C THR A 127 7.94 -0.99 9.31
N LEU A 128 7.10 -0.05 8.87
CA LEU A 128 6.83 0.22 7.46
C LEU A 128 7.74 1.31 6.88
N GLY A 129 8.12 2.30 7.69
CA GLY A 129 9.03 3.38 7.29
C GLY A 129 10.49 2.97 7.40
N VAL A 130 10.91 2.48 8.56
CA VAL A 130 12.34 2.23 8.84
C VAL A 130 12.76 0.82 8.43
N VAL A 131 12.17 -0.21 9.04
CA VAL A 131 12.56 -1.62 8.82
C VAL A 131 12.33 -2.06 7.36
N ARG A 132 11.37 -1.45 6.66
CA ARG A 132 11.07 -1.71 5.25
C ARG A 132 11.78 -0.77 4.26
N MET A 133 12.84 -0.11 4.71
CA MET A 133 13.78 0.64 3.86
C MET A 133 13.24 1.92 3.21
N ALA A 134 12.02 2.38 3.53
CA ALA A 134 11.51 3.64 2.97
C ALA A 134 12.33 4.86 3.43
N VAL A 135 12.52 5.01 4.74
CA VAL A 135 13.34 6.07 5.33
C VAL A 135 14.83 5.86 5.02
N PRO A 136 15.42 4.65 5.18
CA PRO A 136 16.79 4.41 4.74
C PRO A 136 17.08 4.78 3.28
N ALA A 137 16.19 4.46 2.34
CA ALA A 137 16.36 4.85 0.93
C ALA A 137 16.36 6.37 0.76
N MET A 138 15.48 7.10 1.47
CA MET A 138 15.49 8.56 1.46
C MET A 138 16.78 9.15 2.03
N VAL A 139 17.32 8.56 3.09
CA VAL A 139 18.60 9.00 3.68
C VAL A 139 19.74 8.83 2.69
N VAL A 140 19.77 7.73 1.91
CA VAL A 140 20.76 7.55 0.83
C VAL A 140 20.65 8.67 -0.21
N CYS A 141 19.43 8.99 -0.67
CA CYS A 141 19.22 10.09 -1.61
C CYS A 141 19.65 11.44 -1.02
N LEU A 142 19.38 11.68 0.26
CA LEU A 142 19.75 12.91 0.96
C LEU A 142 21.28 13.08 1.09
N ILE A 143 22.01 12.00 1.38
CA ILE A 143 23.49 12.01 1.42
C ILE A 143 24.07 12.35 0.04
N ARG A 144 23.37 11.95 -1.03
CA ARG A 144 23.76 12.16 -2.43
C ARG A 144 23.21 13.47 -3.01
N TRP A 145 22.63 14.34 -2.19
CA TRP A 145 22.10 15.62 -2.64
C TRP A 145 23.20 16.49 -3.27
N GLY A 146 22.94 17.01 -4.46
CA GLY A 146 23.84 17.92 -5.17
C GLY A 146 25.11 17.25 -5.73
N GLN A 147 25.24 15.93 -5.63
CA GLN A 147 26.37 15.20 -6.18
C GLN A 147 26.09 14.75 -7.62
N PRO A 148 27.11 14.61 -8.47
CA PRO A 148 26.93 14.12 -9.85
C PRO A 148 26.51 12.64 -9.86
N ALA A 149 25.78 12.24 -10.90
CA ALA A 149 25.41 10.84 -11.13
C ALA A 149 26.65 9.92 -11.13
N SER A 150 26.51 8.75 -10.52
CA SER A 150 27.53 7.72 -10.47
C SER A 150 26.90 6.34 -10.60
N ALA A 151 27.52 5.46 -11.39
CA ALA A 151 26.98 4.12 -11.63
C ALA A 151 26.76 3.31 -10.34
N PHE A 152 27.67 3.44 -9.36
CA PHE A 152 27.53 2.73 -8.08
C PHE A 152 26.28 3.20 -7.32
N TRP A 153 26.12 4.50 -7.09
CA TRP A 153 25.02 5.02 -6.29
C TRP A 153 23.70 5.08 -7.02
N ASP A 154 23.70 5.20 -8.34
CA ASP A 154 22.49 5.52 -9.11
C ASP A 154 22.00 4.33 -9.96
N VAL A 155 22.80 3.25 -10.03
CA VAL A 155 22.39 1.97 -10.63
C VAL A 155 22.47 0.83 -9.62
N LEU A 156 23.65 0.54 -9.08
CA LEU A 156 23.86 -0.66 -8.24
C LEU A 156 23.06 -0.60 -6.93
N VAL A 157 23.11 0.54 -6.23
CA VAL A 157 22.40 0.71 -4.95
C VAL A 157 20.86 0.66 -5.14
N PRO A 158 20.23 1.41 -6.07
CA PRO A 158 18.79 1.32 -6.31
C PRO A 158 18.32 -0.07 -6.70
N VAL A 159 19.05 -0.75 -7.58
CA VAL A 159 18.70 -2.12 -8.01
C VAL A 159 18.79 -3.09 -6.83
N SER A 160 19.85 -2.99 -6.03
CA SER A 160 20.02 -3.83 -4.83
C SER A 160 18.90 -3.58 -3.80
N LEU A 161 18.55 -2.32 -3.57
CA LEU A 161 17.44 -1.94 -2.68
C LEU A 161 16.09 -2.43 -3.23
N LEU A 162 15.85 -2.30 -4.54
CA LEU A 162 14.63 -2.77 -5.17
C LEU A 162 14.47 -4.29 -5.02
N ILE A 163 15.53 -5.05 -5.28
CA ILE A 163 15.55 -6.51 -5.10
C ILE A 163 15.27 -6.87 -3.65
N TRP A 164 15.95 -6.22 -2.70
CA TRP A 164 15.74 -6.45 -1.27
C TRP A 164 14.30 -6.16 -0.85
N ILE A 165 13.75 -5.00 -1.25
CA ILE A 165 12.36 -4.61 -0.98
C ILE A 165 11.39 -5.62 -1.61
N ALA A 166 11.63 -6.07 -2.84
CA ALA A 166 10.81 -7.06 -3.52
C ALA A 166 10.78 -8.40 -2.76
N VAL A 167 11.94 -8.91 -2.33
CA VAL A 167 12.05 -10.15 -1.56
C VAL A 167 11.32 -10.04 -0.21
N VAL A 168 11.51 -8.94 0.51
CA VAL A 168 10.82 -8.73 1.80
C VAL A 168 9.29 -8.63 1.60
N ARG A 169 8.85 -8.02 0.51
CA ARG A 169 7.42 -7.83 0.21
C ARG A 169 6.73 -9.06 -0.34
N SER A 170 7.41 -9.87 -1.15
CA SER A 170 6.87 -11.14 -1.61
C SER A 170 6.73 -12.13 -0.45
N SER A 171 7.69 -12.12 0.48
CA SER A 171 7.71 -13.03 1.62
C SER A 171 6.71 -12.65 2.72
N ARG A 172 6.47 -11.35 2.93
CA ARG A 172 5.61 -10.85 4.01
C ARG A 172 4.72 -9.68 3.56
N PRO A 173 3.88 -9.83 2.54
CA PRO A 173 3.08 -8.71 2.02
C PRO A 173 2.19 -8.06 3.07
N PHE A 174 1.56 -8.83 3.96
CA PHE A 174 0.41 -8.38 4.79
C PHE A 174 0.77 -7.80 6.17
N LEU A 175 2.02 -7.37 6.35
CA LEU A 175 2.46 -6.78 7.61
C LEU A 175 1.71 -5.49 7.99
N PRO A 176 1.36 -4.58 7.04
CA PRO A 176 0.53 -3.42 7.36
C PRO A 176 -0.81 -3.82 7.97
N GLU A 177 -1.47 -4.83 7.40
CA GLU A 177 -2.78 -5.29 7.84
C GLU A 177 -2.71 -5.98 9.21
N ILE A 178 -1.68 -6.80 9.47
CA ILE A 178 -1.43 -7.40 10.79
C ILE A 178 -1.21 -6.32 11.87
N LEU A 179 -0.46 -5.27 11.54
CA LEU A 179 -0.18 -4.21 12.52
C LEU A 179 -1.39 -3.32 12.79
N LEU A 180 -2.13 -2.95 11.74
CA LEU A 180 -3.20 -1.94 11.82
C LEU A 180 -4.55 -2.53 12.17
N LEU A 181 -4.91 -3.67 11.56
CA LEU A 181 -6.22 -4.30 11.71
C LEU A 181 -6.23 -5.30 12.87
N GLU A 182 -5.21 -6.15 12.97
CA GLU A 182 -5.11 -7.13 14.07
C GLU A 182 -4.43 -6.54 15.32
N GLN A 183 -3.84 -5.35 15.21
CA GLN A 183 -3.23 -4.60 16.32
C GLN A 183 -2.14 -5.38 17.07
N CYS A 184 -1.49 -6.35 16.42
CA CYS A 184 -0.50 -7.21 17.07
C CYS A 184 0.72 -6.39 17.54
N PRO A 185 1.16 -6.55 18.80
CA PRO A 185 2.34 -5.85 19.30
C PRO A 185 3.63 -6.36 18.61
N ILE A 186 4.60 -5.47 18.42
CA ILE A 186 5.92 -5.83 17.85
C ILE A 186 6.71 -6.71 18.83
N ARG A 187 6.63 -6.39 20.12
CA ARG A 187 7.23 -7.12 21.24
C ARG A 187 6.22 -7.17 22.38
N SER A 188 6.14 -8.30 23.06
CA SER A 188 5.36 -8.50 24.28
C SER A 188 6.20 -9.33 25.26
N PRO A 189 6.24 -8.99 26.55
CA PRO A 189 6.85 -9.83 27.58
C PRO A 189 6.00 -11.06 27.91
N ASP A 190 4.69 -10.99 27.66
CA ASP A 190 3.76 -12.10 27.87
C ASP A 190 3.79 -13.07 26.67
N GLU A 191 4.05 -14.34 26.95
CA GLU A 191 4.12 -15.41 25.95
C GLU A 191 2.76 -15.78 25.35
N LEU A 192 1.66 -15.50 26.07
CA LEU A 192 0.29 -15.74 25.63
C LEU A 192 -0.16 -14.74 24.56
N VAL A 193 0.49 -13.58 24.48
CA VAL A 193 0.17 -12.53 23.51
C VAL A 193 0.83 -12.84 22.15
N ILE A 194 0.01 -12.99 21.12
CA ILE A 194 0.50 -13.21 19.76
C ILE A 194 1.16 -11.93 19.23
N THR A 195 2.48 -11.96 19.04
CA THR A 195 3.24 -10.85 18.47
C THR A 195 3.12 -10.79 16.94
N ALA A 196 3.34 -9.61 16.36
CA ALA A 196 3.30 -9.40 14.91
C ALA A 196 4.26 -10.34 14.14
N ARG A 197 5.41 -10.69 14.72
CA ARG A 197 6.35 -11.64 14.12
C ARG A 197 5.81 -13.08 14.10
N ARG A 198 5.25 -13.55 15.22
CA ARG A 198 4.65 -14.89 15.32
C ARG A 198 3.49 -14.99 14.33
N ARG A 199 2.61 -13.98 14.34
CA ARG A 199 1.46 -13.88 13.44
C ARG A 199 1.83 -13.81 11.96
N SER A 200 2.83 -13.00 11.61
CA SER A 200 3.33 -12.93 10.24
C SER A 200 3.92 -14.27 9.78
N THR A 201 4.60 -15.00 10.65
CA THR A 201 5.17 -16.31 10.30
C THR A 201 4.06 -17.35 10.10
N SER A 202 3.05 -17.37 10.97
CA SER A 202 1.93 -18.32 10.84
C SER A 202 1.08 -18.06 9.59
N LEU A 203 0.87 -16.80 9.22
CA LEU A 203 0.03 -16.43 8.07
C LEU A 203 0.74 -16.63 6.73
N HIS A 204 2.03 -16.28 6.63
CA HIS A 204 2.75 -16.32 5.35
C HIS A 204 3.49 -17.63 5.10
N GLY A 205 3.85 -18.38 6.14
CA GLY A 205 4.61 -19.64 6.04
C GLY A 205 3.94 -20.68 5.13
N PRO A 206 2.68 -21.07 5.38
CA PRO A 206 1.97 -22.07 4.58
C PRO A 206 1.74 -21.66 3.11
N MET A 207 1.79 -20.36 2.80
CA MET A 207 1.47 -19.81 1.48
C MET A 207 2.67 -19.16 0.77
N GLY A 208 3.90 -19.35 1.24
CA GLY A 208 5.07 -18.60 0.73
C GLY A 208 5.27 -18.67 -0.79
N GLY A 209 5.07 -19.84 -1.40
CA GLY A 209 5.15 -20.03 -2.86
C GLY A 209 4.05 -19.30 -3.63
N ASP A 210 2.80 -19.43 -3.18
CA ASP A 210 1.64 -18.74 -3.78
C ASP A 210 1.77 -17.22 -3.66
N LEU A 211 2.17 -16.72 -2.48
CA LEU A 211 2.38 -15.28 -2.25
C LEU A 211 3.46 -14.68 -3.14
N SER A 212 4.54 -15.42 -3.39
CA SER A 212 5.61 -14.98 -4.29
C SER A 212 5.13 -14.93 -5.74
N GLY A 213 4.39 -15.95 -6.20
CA GLY A 213 3.78 -15.95 -7.54
C GLY A 213 2.78 -14.82 -7.72
N ARG A 214 1.90 -14.59 -6.74
CA ARG A 214 0.96 -13.46 -6.71
C ARG A 214 1.68 -12.13 -6.73
N PHE A 215 2.77 -11.97 -5.98
CA PHE A 215 3.56 -10.75 -5.97
C PHE A 215 4.09 -10.42 -7.37
N ILE A 216 4.70 -11.38 -8.06
CA ILE A 216 5.22 -11.18 -9.42
C ILE A 216 4.08 -10.81 -10.38
N ALA A 217 2.98 -11.57 -10.37
CA ALA A 217 1.85 -11.31 -11.24
C ALA A 217 1.23 -9.92 -11.01
N VAL A 218 1.00 -9.54 -9.75
CA VAL A 218 0.47 -8.22 -9.38
C VAL A 218 1.46 -7.13 -9.76
N SER A 219 2.76 -7.30 -9.53
CA SER A 219 3.79 -6.34 -9.92
C SER A 219 3.82 -6.10 -11.42
N LEU A 220 3.68 -7.14 -12.25
CA LEU A 220 3.59 -7.00 -13.71
C LEU A 220 2.34 -6.22 -14.14
N VAL A 221 1.18 -6.56 -13.58
CA VAL A 221 -0.08 -5.87 -13.86
C VAL A 221 0.00 -4.39 -13.44
N LEU A 222 0.58 -4.10 -12.27
CA LEU A 222 0.79 -2.73 -11.81
C LEU A 222 1.80 -1.97 -12.68
N GLY A 223 2.82 -2.64 -13.22
CA GLY A 223 3.76 -2.07 -14.18
C GLY A 223 3.09 -1.66 -15.49
N VAL A 224 2.26 -2.54 -16.06
CA VAL A 224 1.45 -2.21 -17.24
C VAL A 224 0.48 -1.07 -16.93
N LEU A 225 -0.17 -1.09 -15.75
CA LEU A 225 -1.08 -0.04 -15.33
C LEU A 225 -0.37 1.30 -15.17
N LEU A 226 0.88 1.33 -14.67
CA LEU A 226 1.69 2.53 -14.57
C LEU A 226 1.94 3.15 -15.95
N LEU A 227 2.35 2.33 -16.92
CA LEU A 227 2.57 2.80 -18.29
C LEU A 227 1.26 3.33 -18.89
N SER A 228 0.14 2.64 -18.68
CA SER A 228 -1.18 3.06 -19.16
C SER A 228 -1.64 4.39 -18.54
N VAL A 229 -1.46 4.56 -17.22
CA VAL A 229 -1.81 5.80 -16.51
C VAL A 229 -0.90 6.94 -16.97
N LEU A 230 0.42 6.71 -17.03
CA LEU A 230 1.39 7.70 -17.50
C LEU A 230 1.07 8.15 -18.91
N TYR A 231 0.86 7.21 -19.83
CA TYR A 231 0.53 7.53 -21.22
C TYR A 231 -0.81 8.25 -21.35
N SER A 232 -1.81 7.90 -20.55
CA SER A 232 -3.10 8.57 -20.52
C SER A 232 -2.99 10.02 -20.04
N LEU A 233 -2.19 10.30 -19.00
CA LEU A 233 -1.89 11.66 -18.54
C LEU A 233 -1.10 12.46 -19.59
N MET A 234 -0.13 11.82 -20.25
CA MET A 234 0.62 12.42 -21.35
C MET A 234 -0.27 12.78 -22.54
N TRP A 235 -1.16 11.87 -22.93
CA TRP A 235 -2.12 12.09 -24.02
C TRP A 235 -3.10 13.22 -23.67
N ALA A 236 -3.61 13.25 -22.44
CA ALA A 236 -4.48 14.33 -21.98
C ALA A 236 -3.78 15.69 -22.03
N ARG A 237 -2.50 15.77 -21.63
CA ARG A 237 -1.66 16.98 -21.78
C ARG A 237 -1.43 17.34 -23.25
N GLY A 238 -1.07 16.35 -24.08
CA GLY A 238 -0.80 16.55 -25.49
C GLY A 238 -1.99 17.13 -26.26
N ILE A 239 -3.20 16.70 -25.93
CA ILE A 239 -4.42 17.24 -26.54
C ILE A 239 -4.81 18.60 -25.97
N SER A 240 -4.74 18.77 -24.65
CA SER A 240 -5.21 20.02 -24.01
C SER A 240 -4.26 21.20 -24.23
N ILE A 241 -2.94 20.96 -24.28
CA ILE A 241 -1.91 22.00 -24.32
C ILE A 241 -1.11 21.97 -25.64
N GLY A 242 -1.20 20.88 -26.42
CA GLY A 242 -0.42 20.71 -27.66
C GLY A 242 1.03 20.28 -27.43
N ASN A 243 1.43 19.98 -26.19
CA ASN A 243 2.80 19.60 -25.84
C ASN A 243 2.93 18.09 -25.60
N TRP A 244 3.70 17.43 -26.47
CA TRP A 244 3.95 15.98 -26.46
C TRP A 244 5.34 15.59 -25.96
N ALA A 245 6.14 16.56 -25.49
CA ALA A 245 7.49 16.29 -24.98
C ALA A 245 7.41 15.41 -23.73
N PHE A 246 8.03 14.22 -23.78
CA PHE A 246 8.07 13.25 -22.69
C PHE A 246 9.10 13.61 -21.61
N LEU A 247 10.20 14.25 -22.00
CA LEU A 247 11.27 14.68 -21.11
C LEU A 247 11.18 16.18 -20.87
N ASP A 248 10.04 16.62 -20.32
CA ASP A 248 9.80 18.01 -19.93
C ASP A 248 9.72 18.13 -18.40
N LEU A 249 10.04 19.32 -17.87
CA LEU A 249 10.03 19.61 -16.44
C LEU A 249 8.69 19.28 -15.78
N TRP A 250 7.56 19.61 -16.45
CA TRP A 250 6.23 19.28 -15.96
C TRP A 250 5.96 17.77 -15.90
N VAL A 251 6.50 17.03 -16.87
CA VAL A 251 6.33 15.56 -16.90
C VAL A 251 7.10 14.94 -15.75
N LEU A 252 8.36 15.35 -15.57
CA LEU A 252 9.24 14.83 -14.53
C LEU A 252 8.73 15.19 -13.13
N LEU A 253 8.39 16.45 -12.87
CA LEU A 253 8.02 16.91 -11.52
C LEU A 253 6.59 16.57 -11.10
N LEU A 254 5.65 16.46 -12.05
CA LEU A 254 4.23 16.30 -11.74
C LEU A 254 3.66 14.99 -12.30
N ILE A 255 3.66 14.81 -13.61
CA ILE A 255 2.93 13.71 -14.26
C ILE A 255 3.49 12.35 -13.83
N TYR A 256 4.82 12.21 -13.82
CA TYR A 256 5.47 10.96 -13.49
C TYR A 256 5.25 10.54 -12.01
N PRO A 257 5.50 11.42 -11.00
CA PRO A 257 5.16 11.11 -9.62
C PRO A 257 3.66 10.84 -9.41
N VAL A 258 2.77 11.60 -10.05
CA VAL A 258 1.31 11.38 -9.95
C VAL A 258 0.93 10.00 -10.49
N ALA A 259 1.51 9.57 -11.62
CA ALA A 259 1.27 8.23 -12.17
C ALA A 259 1.72 7.13 -11.20
N LEU A 260 2.93 7.27 -10.63
CA LEU A 260 3.46 6.34 -9.63
C LEU A 260 2.56 6.24 -8.39
N TRP A 261 2.17 7.38 -7.82
CA TRP A 261 1.31 7.42 -6.63
C TRP A 261 -0.10 6.88 -6.91
N THR A 262 -0.65 7.11 -8.11
CA THR A 262 -1.95 6.56 -8.50
C THR A 262 -1.93 5.03 -8.48
N VAL A 263 -0.92 4.41 -9.10
CA VAL A 263 -0.77 2.95 -9.11
C VAL A 263 -0.43 2.41 -7.73
N ALA A 264 0.36 3.14 -6.94
CA ALA A 264 0.65 2.80 -5.56
C ALA A 264 -0.64 2.70 -4.72
N GLY A 265 -1.60 3.60 -4.91
CA GLY A 265 -2.91 3.55 -4.24
C GLY A 265 -3.69 2.28 -4.57
N ILE A 266 -3.75 1.92 -5.86
CA ILE A 266 -4.40 0.68 -6.31
C ILE A 266 -3.73 -0.56 -5.70
N SER A 267 -2.39 -0.56 -5.62
CA SER A 267 -1.65 -1.67 -5.03
C SER A 267 -1.98 -1.92 -3.55
N VAL A 268 -2.32 -0.87 -2.79
CA VAL A 268 -2.75 -0.99 -1.38
C VAL A 268 -4.08 -1.75 -1.28
N LEU A 269 -5.02 -1.47 -2.17
CA LEU A 269 -6.31 -2.19 -2.22
C LEU A 269 -6.11 -3.67 -2.57
N VAL A 270 -5.35 -3.94 -3.64
CA VAL A 270 -5.09 -5.31 -4.09
C VAL A 270 -4.38 -6.11 -2.98
N ARG A 271 -3.45 -5.48 -2.25
CA ARG A 271 -2.80 -6.11 -1.09
C ARG A 271 -3.81 -6.42 0.02
N LEU A 272 -4.68 -5.48 0.39
CA LEU A 272 -5.69 -5.69 1.42
C LEU A 272 -6.65 -6.82 1.05
N LEU A 273 -7.08 -6.89 -0.21
CA LEU A 273 -7.96 -7.97 -0.66
C LEU A 273 -7.25 -9.34 -0.67
N ASN A 274 -5.98 -9.39 -1.06
CA ASN A 274 -5.18 -10.61 -0.94
C ASN A 274 -4.98 -11.05 0.52
N TYR A 275 -4.85 -10.10 1.45
CA TYR A 275 -4.80 -10.38 2.88
C TYR A 275 -6.11 -11.04 3.36
N LEU A 276 -7.26 -10.46 2.98
CA LEU A 276 -8.56 -11.03 3.34
C LEU A 276 -8.74 -12.44 2.74
N ASP A 277 -8.40 -12.64 1.47
CA ASP A 277 -8.44 -13.96 0.80
C ASP A 277 -7.55 -14.98 1.53
N THR A 278 -6.33 -14.58 1.92
CA THR A 278 -5.41 -15.44 2.67
C THR A 278 -5.98 -15.85 4.02
N ARG A 279 -6.61 -14.93 4.74
CA ARG A 279 -7.27 -15.24 6.03
C ARG A 279 -8.46 -16.16 5.84
N ILE A 280 -9.30 -15.95 4.82
CA ILE A 280 -10.42 -16.83 4.50
C ILE A 280 -9.92 -18.26 4.24
N ARG A 281 -8.83 -18.40 3.48
CA ARG A 281 -8.25 -19.70 3.11
C ARG A 281 -7.62 -20.44 4.29
N LEU A 282 -6.87 -19.75 5.16
CA LEU A 282 -6.10 -20.39 6.22
C LEU A 282 -6.85 -20.52 7.55
N GLU A 283 -7.73 -19.58 7.85
CA GLU A 283 -8.42 -19.52 9.15
C GLU A 283 -9.85 -20.05 9.05
N GLY A 284 -10.32 -20.39 7.86
CA GLY A 284 -11.68 -20.90 7.67
C GLY A 284 -12.74 -19.88 8.07
N TRP A 285 -12.46 -18.58 7.90
CA TRP A 285 -13.42 -17.50 8.23
C TRP A 285 -14.76 -17.70 7.54
N GLU A 286 -14.80 -18.34 6.37
CA GLU A 286 -16.05 -18.72 5.70
C GLU A 286 -16.93 -19.59 6.61
N VAL A 287 -16.34 -20.58 7.30
CA VAL A 287 -17.04 -21.47 8.22
C VAL A 287 -17.40 -20.73 9.50
N GLU A 288 -16.48 -19.96 10.09
CA GLU A 288 -16.77 -19.21 11.33
C GLU A 288 -17.91 -18.21 11.11
N LEU A 289 -17.89 -17.48 10.00
CA LEU A 289 -18.91 -16.49 9.68
C LEU A 289 -20.23 -17.14 9.27
N ALA A 290 -20.20 -18.25 8.53
CA ALA A 290 -21.41 -19.02 8.24
C ALA A 290 -22.05 -19.59 9.52
N VAL A 291 -21.25 -20.09 10.45
CA VAL A 291 -21.74 -20.59 11.75
C VAL A 291 -22.28 -19.44 12.60
N ARG A 292 -21.61 -18.27 12.64
CA ARG A 292 -22.13 -17.10 13.36
C ARG A 292 -23.43 -16.56 12.74
N ALA A 293 -23.53 -16.52 11.41
CA ALA A 293 -24.73 -16.13 10.70
C ALA A 293 -25.89 -17.10 10.98
N GLU A 294 -25.63 -18.41 10.89
CA GLU A 294 -26.63 -19.43 11.18
C GLU A 294 -27.02 -19.44 12.67
N ALA A 295 -26.09 -19.16 13.58
CA ALA A 295 -26.38 -18.99 15.00
C ALA A 295 -27.29 -17.78 15.27
N ILE A 296 -27.05 -16.63 14.62
CA ILE A 296 -27.94 -15.46 14.71
C ILE A 296 -29.33 -15.79 14.15
N ARG A 297 -29.39 -16.54 13.05
CA ARG A 297 -30.67 -16.98 12.45
C ARG A 297 -31.47 -17.91 13.35
N GLN A 298 -30.80 -18.84 14.05
CA GLN A 298 -31.46 -19.84 14.90
C GLN A 298 -31.73 -19.34 16.32
N PHE A 299 -30.87 -18.47 16.86
CA PHE A 299 -30.91 -18.06 18.28
C PHE A 299 -31.14 -16.57 18.51
N GLY A 300 -31.23 -15.74 17.46
CA GLY A 300 -31.37 -14.28 17.57
C GLY A 300 -30.02 -13.57 17.84
N ASP A 301 -30.04 -12.24 17.88
CA ASP A 301 -28.87 -11.43 18.28
C ASP A 301 -28.66 -11.65 19.80
N PRO A 302 -27.44 -11.85 20.34
CA PRO A 302 -27.21 -12.04 21.78
C PRO A 302 -27.63 -10.84 22.66
N VAL A 303 -28.12 -9.76 22.07
CA VAL A 303 -28.74 -8.62 22.76
C VAL A 303 -30.16 -8.96 23.25
N ASP A 304 -30.82 -9.96 22.66
CA ASP A 304 -32.17 -10.40 23.02
C ASP A 304 -32.19 -11.61 23.97
N ALA A 305 -31.03 -12.05 24.45
CA ALA A 305 -30.98 -13.06 25.51
C ALA A 305 -31.52 -12.43 26.81
N PRO A 306 -32.60 -12.96 27.41
CA PRO A 306 -33.09 -12.45 28.68
C PRO A 306 -31.97 -12.59 29.72
N VAL A 307 -31.54 -11.45 30.27
CA VAL A 307 -30.69 -11.43 31.46
C VAL A 307 -31.47 -12.16 32.54
N VAL A 308 -31.08 -13.41 32.82
CA VAL A 308 -31.54 -14.10 34.01
C VAL A 308 -30.94 -13.33 35.17
N GLU A 309 -31.75 -12.52 35.85
CA GLU A 309 -31.39 -11.90 37.12
C GLU A 309 -31.03 -13.04 38.09
N VAL A 310 -29.73 -13.23 38.29
CA VAL A 310 -29.23 -14.10 39.36
C VAL A 310 -29.50 -13.36 40.66
N THR A 311 -30.65 -13.63 41.26
CA THR A 311 -30.94 -13.26 42.65
C THR A 311 -30.23 -14.26 43.56
N GLN A 312 -29.15 -13.83 44.20
CA GLN A 312 -28.67 -14.34 45.50
C GLN A 312 -28.13 -13.18 46.32
#